data_AF-A0A7C2L7E1-F1
#
_entry.id   AF-A0A7C2L7E1-F1
#
_cell.length_a   1.000
_cell.length_b   1.000
_cell.length_c   1.000
_cell.angle_alpha   90.00
_cell.angle_beta   90.00
_cell.angle_gamma   90.00
#
_symmetry.space_group_name_H-M   'P 1'
#
loop_
_entity.id
_entity.type
_entity.pdbx_description
1 polymer ?
#
loop_
_entity_poly.entity_id
_entity_poly.type
_entity_poly.pdbx_seq_one_letter_code
_entity_poly.pdbx_strand_id
1 'polypeptide(L)'
;MPARAAGAKIRRAARLLLFRGGAKPGVKGWELAKALGDDYLEVVKALNAALEPLGLEGVAVDEEGRRLEVEGDLRRALFLVVLKEPPTIEEAKTSGWRIDDLAVLAASLLYLLARGGSAPRSELVGVLKAKFRGPRLAYALERLIRLGYLEEEGEQVKVGWRSRVEIDLDKLVGISGLGSLARGGPG
;
A
#
# COMPACT_ATOMS: atom_id res chain seq x y z
N MET A 1 -12.31 17.34 -19.77
CA MET A 1 -13.10 16.08 -19.79
C MET A 1 -12.18 15.01 -20.35
N PRO A 2 -11.70 14.04 -19.56
CA PRO A 2 -10.87 12.97 -20.11
C PRO A 2 -11.65 12.28 -21.24
N ALA A 3 -10.96 11.97 -22.34
CA ALA A 3 -11.57 11.31 -23.49
C ALA A 3 -12.36 10.09 -23.00
N ARG A 4 -13.61 9.92 -23.45
CA ARG A 4 -14.47 8.82 -23.03
C ARG A 4 -13.81 7.50 -23.42
N ALA A 5 -13.01 6.93 -22.53
CA ALA A 5 -12.55 5.56 -22.65
C ALA A 5 -13.78 4.67 -22.79
N ALA A 6 -13.79 3.77 -23.77
CA ALA A 6 -14.93 2.91 -24.01
C ALA A 6 -15.29 2.15 -22.71
N GLY A 7 -16.55 2.21 -22.27
CA GLY A 7 -16.96 1.63 -20.98
C GLY A 7 -16.63 0.14 -20.82
N ALA A 8 -16.50 -0.61 -21.92
CA ALA A 8 -16.01 -1.98 -21.93
C ALA A 8 -14.54 -2.10 -21.47
N LYS A 9 -13.66 -1.17 -21.87
CA LYS A 9 -12.26 -1.10 -21.43
C LYS A 9 -12.17 -0.75 -19.95
N ILE A 10 -12.97 0.18 -19.46
CA ILE A 10 -13.02 0.54 -18.02
C ILE A 10 -13.42 -0.66 -17.18
N ARG A 11 -14.50 -1.38 -17.55
CA ARG A 11 -14.90 -2.63 -16.87
C ARG A 11 -13.84 -3.73 -16.95
N ARG A 12 -13.05 -3.78 -18.03
CA ARG A 12 -11.93 -4.72 -18.14
C ARG A 12 -10.79 -4.33 -17.22
N ALA A 13 -10.40 -3.06 -17.17
CA ALA A 13 -9.38 -2.55 -16.26
C ALA A 13 -9.75 -2.80 -14.79
N ALA A 14 -11.00 -2.51 -14.40
CA ALA A 14 -11.51 -2.79 -13.06
C ALA A 14 -11.33 -4.27 -12.68
N ARG A 15 -11.70 -5.20 -13.56
CA ARG A 15 -11.54 -6.65 -13.31
C ARG A 15 -10.07 -7.05 -13.16
N LEU A 16 -9.18 -6.48 -13.98
CA LEU A 16 -7.74 -6.78 -13.92
C LEU A 16 -7.09 -6.27 -12.64
N LEU A 17 -7.49 -5.08 -12.18
CA LEU A 17 -6.85 -4.42 -11.05
C LEU A 17 -7.45 -4.79 -9.69
N LEU A 18 -8.77 -5.05 -9.62
CA LEU A 18 -9.45 -5.37 -8.35
C LEU A 18 -9.38 -6.86 -7.98
N PHE A 19 -9.21 -7.76 -8.94
CA PHE A 19 -9.28 -9.21 -8.68
C PHE A 19 -7.92 -9.85 -8.34
N ARG A 20 -6.82 -9.10 -8.37
CA ARG A 20 -5.47 -9.64 -8.12
C ARG A 20 -5.13 -9.57 -6.63
N GLY A 21 -4.74 -10.71 -6.06
CA GLY A 21 -4.23 -10.85 -4.70
C GLY A 21 -2.83 -11.46 -4.66
N GLY A 22 -2.10 -11.23 -3.56
CA GLY A 22 -0.74 -11.72 -3.35
C GLY A 22 0.07 -10.78 -2.44
N ALA A 23 1.34 -11.11 -2.20
CA ALA A 23 2.26 -10.27 -1.42
C ALA A 23 2.69 -8.99 -2.16
N LYS A 24 2.68 -9.01 -3.51
CA LYS A 24 2.89 -7.83 -4.36
C LYS A 24 1.74 -7.75 -5.38
N PRO A 25 0.58 -7.21 -4.98
CA PRO A 25 -0.56 -7.07 -5.87
C PRO A 25 -0.29 -6.09 -7.02
N GLY A 26 -1.08 -6.21 -8.08
CA GLY A 26 -1.05 -5.31 -9.23
C GLY A 26 -0.83 -6.01 -10.57
N VAL A 27 -0.80 -5.20 -11.62
CA VAL A 27 -0.63 -5.60 -13.01
C VAL A 27 0.43 -4.71 -13.65
N LYS A 28 1.36 -5.29 -14.40
CA LYS A 28 2.40 -4.48 -15.04
C LYS A 28 1.79 -3.66 -16.20
N GLY A 29 2.30 -2.45 -16.43
CA GLY A 29 1.77 -1.54 -17.45
C GLY A 29 1.73 -2.13 -18.86
N TRP A 30 2.74 -2.92 -19.26
CA TRP A 30 2.75 -3.62 -20.55
C TRP A 30 1.64 -4.68 -20.67
N GLU A 31 1.23 -5.32 -19.58
CA GLU A 31 0.09 -6.25 -19.56
C GLU A 31 -1.24 -5.49 -19.70
N LEU A 32 -1.35 -4.32 -19.06
CA LEU A 32 -2.50 -3.42 -19.26
C LEU A 32 -2.57 -2.91 -20.69
N ALA A 33 -1.45 -2.46 -21.27
CA ALA A 33 -1.38 -2.02 -22.66
C ALA A 33 -1.81 -3.14 -23.61
N LYS A 34 -1.33 -4.38 -23.40
CA LYS A 34 -1.75 -5.55 -24.17
C LYS A 34 -3.25 -5.83 -24.07
N ALA A 35 -3.85 -5.61 -22.90
CA ALA A 35 -5.26 -5.93 -22.65
C ALA A 35 -6.24 -4.80 -23.03
N LEU A 36 -5.80 -3.53 -22.96
CA LEU A 36 -6.64 -2.34 -23.09
C LEU A 36 -6.33 -1.50 -24.34
N GLY A 37 -5.16 -1.68 -24.95
CA GLY A 37 -4.63 -0.87 -26.05
C GLY A 37 -3.57 0.13 -25.59
N ASP A 38 -2.93 0.82 -26.54
CA ASP A 38 -1.89 1.81 -26.25
C ASP A 38 -2.41 3.02 -25.44
N ASP A 39 -3.73 3.25 -25.47
CA ASP A 39 -4.45 4.25 -24.67
C ASP A 39 -4.76 3.81 -23.22
N TYR A 40 -4.13 2.74 -22.72
CA TYR A 40 -4.44 2.17 -21.40
C TYR A 40 -4.35 3.17 -20.24
N LEU A 41 -3.48 4.19 -20.33
CA LEU A 41 -3.38 5.23 -19.30
C LEU A 41 -4.65 6.07 -19.22
N GLU A 42 -5.27 6.42 -20.35
CA GLU A 42 -6.55 7.13 -20.37
C GLU A 42 -7.68 6.26 -19.83
N VAL A 43 -7.61 4.93 -20.06
CA VAL A 43 -8.54 3.97 -19.44
C VAL A 43 -8.36 3.93 -17.92
N VAL A 44 -7.12 3.95 -17.42
CA VAL A 44 -6.82 3.99 -15.97
C VAL A 44 -7.32 5.30 -15.35
N LYS A 45 -7.10 6.45 -15.99
CA LYS A 45 -7.64 7.74 -15.54
C LYS A 45 -9.16 7.74 -15.49
N ALA A 46 -9.83 7.18 -16.51
CA ALA A 46 -11.28 7.04 -16.52
C ALA A 46 -11.79 6.05 -15.45
N LEU A 47 -11.04 4.98 -15.16
CA LEU A 47 -11.32 4.08 -14.05
C LEU A 47 -11.20 4.81 -12.71
N ASN A 48 -10.18 5.63 -12.51
CA ASN A 48 -10.01 6.40 -11.28
C ASN A 48 -11.20 7.32 -11.00
N ALA A 49 -11.75 7.98 -12.03
CA ALA A 49 -12.96 8.77 -11.88
C ALA A 49 -14.18 7.93 -11.42
N ALA A 50 -14.23 6.64 -11.78
CA ALA A 50 -15.29 5.72 -11.33
C ALA A 50 -15.02 5.11 -9.95
N LEU A 51 -13.75 5.02 -9.52
CA LEU A 51 -13.33 4.54 -8.21
C LEU A 51 -13.44 5.61 -7.12
N GLU A 52 -13.32 6.89 -7.50
CA GLU A 52 -13.35 8.03 -6.58
C GLU A 52 -14.54 8.02 -5.62
N PRO A 53 -15.81 7.82 -6.06
CA PRO A 53 -16.95 7.81 -5.14
C PRO A 53 -16.97 6.62 -4.18
N LEU A 54 -16.13 5.61 -4.41
CA LEU A 54 -15.98 4.42 -3.57
C LEU A 54 -14.83 4.57 -2.55
N GLY A 55 -14.14 5.72 -2.52
CA GLY A 55 -12.96 5.91 -1.68
C GLY A 55 -11.74 5.10 -2.14
N LEU A 56 -11.71 4.73 -3.43
CA LEU A 56 -10.64 3.93 -4.05
C LEU A 56 -9.86 4.76 -5.06
N GLU A 57 -8.60 4.42 -5.26
CA GLU A 57 -7.75 5.02 -6.29
C GLU A 57 -6.86 3.98 -6.97
N GLY A 58 -6.76 4.06 -8.29
CA GLY A 58 -5.76 3.34 -9.08
C GLY A 58 -4.45 4.11 -9.10
N VAL A 59 -3.38 3.49 -8.62
CA VAL A 59 -2.04 4.10 -8.56
C VAL A 59 -1.08 3.35 -9.47
N ALA A 60 -0.10 4.07 -10.01
CA ALA A 60 1.08 3.50 -10.64
C ALA A 60 2.25 3.58 -9.66
N VAL A 61 3.01 2.50 -9.52
CA VAL A 61 4.20 2.44 -8.66
C VAL A 61 5.37 1.78 -9.37
N ASP A 62 6.58 2.10 -8.94
CA ASP A 62 7.79 1.38 -9.36
C ASP A 62 7.96 0.04 -8.61
N GLU A 63 9.12 -0.60 -8.77
CA GLU A 63 9.41 -1.90 -8.16
C GLU A 63 9.60 -1.80 -6.65
N GLU A 64 9.99 -0.62 -6.15
CA GLU A 64 10.13 -0.31 -4.74
C GLU A 64 8.80 0.13 -4.10
N GLY A 65 7.75 0.33 -4.89
CA GLY A 65 6.43 0.75 -4.41
C GLY A 65 6.26 2.26 -4.27
N ARG A 66 7.17 3.07 -4.84
CA ARG A 66 7.04 4.52 -4.87
C ARG A 66 6.01 4.92 -5.91
N ARG A 67 5.11 5.84 -5.55
CA ARG A 67 4.08 6.36 -6.46
C ARG A 67 4.71 7.11 -7.63
N LEU A 68 4.18 6.86 -8.82
CA LEU A 68 4.53 7.51 -10.08
C LEU A 68 3.35 8.32 -10.57
N GLU A 69 3.61 9.41 -11.27
CA GLU A 69 2.57 10.15 -11.99
C GLU A 69 2.04 9.27 -13.14
N VAL A 70 0.71 9.29 -13.36
CA VAL A 70 0.05 8.43 -14.36
C VAL A 70 0.14 9.05 -15.76
N GLU A 71 1.36 9.33 -16.20
CA GLU A 71 1.70 9.96 -17.48
C GLU A 71 3.02 9.40 -18.03
N GLY A 72 3.26 9.57 -19.34
CA GLY A 72 4.49 9.08 -19.99
C GLY A 72 4.51 7.57 -20.24
N ASP A 73 5.71 6.97 -20.26
CA ASP A 73 5.89 5.52 -20.44
C ASP A 73 5.91 4.78 -19.10
N LEU A 74 4.78 4.16 -18.77
CA LEU A 74 4.61 3.38 -17.55
C LEU A 74 4.52 1.88 -17.81
N ARG A 75 5.02 1.40 -18.96
CA ARG A 75 4.96 -0.04 -19.30
C ARG A 75 5.62 -0.94 -18.25
N ARG A 76 6.66 -0.46 -17.55
CA ARG A 76 7.35 -1.20 -16.49
C ARG A 76 6.74 -1.05 -15.10
N ALA A 77 5.89 -0.04 -14.90
CA ALA A 77 5.26 0.24 -13.62
C ALA A 77 4.25 -0.85 -13.25
N LEU A 78 3.99 -0.99 -11.95
CA LEU A 78 2.90 -1.80 -11.39
C LEU A 78 1.70 -0.90 -11.16
N PHE A 79 0.53 -1.34 -11.64
CA PHE A 79 -0.74 -0.68 -11.43
C PHE A 79 -1.59 -1.50 -10.47
N LEU A 80 -2.20 -0.85 -9.49
CA LEU A 80 -3.07 -1.48 -8.51
C LEU A 80 -4.08 -0.49 -7.96
N VAL A 81 -5.12 -0.99 -7.30
CA VAL A 81 -6.11 -0.16 -6.60
C VAL A 81 -5.84 -0.20 -5.10
N VAL A 82 -5.87 0.97 -4.47
CA VAL A 82 -5.71 1.14 -3.02
C VAL A 82 -6.87 1.95 -2.45
N LEU A 83 -7.03 1.91 -1.12
CA LEU A 83 -7.92 2.83 -0.41
C LEU A 83 -7.30 4.23 -0.38
N LYS A 84 -8.09 5.27 -0.65
CA LYS A 84 -7.63 6.67 -0.55
C LYS A 84 -7.39 7.08 0.89
N GLU A 85 -8.17 6.53 1.80
CA GLU A 85 -8.13 6.82 3.23
C GLU A 85 -8.01 5.51 4.02
N PRO A 86 -7.39 5.53 5.21
CA PRO A 86 -7.36 4.35 6.07
C PRO A 86 -8.78 3.87 6.37
N PRO A 87 -9.04 2.54 6.34
CA PRO A 87 -10.36 2.02 6.67
C PRO A 87 -10.68 2.31 8.13
N THR A 88 -11.97 2.51 8.41
CA THR A 88 -12.49 2.52 9.77
C THR A 88 -12.24 1.17 10.45
N ILE A 89 -12.31 1.13 11.79
CA ILE A 89 -12.17 -0.11 12.57
C ILE A 89 -13.21 -1.15 12.15
N GLU A 90 -14.43 -0.72 11.81
CA GLU A 90 -15.50 -1.61 11.39
C GLU A 90 -15.23 -2.21 10.01
N GLU A 91 -14.83 -1.40 9.04
CA GLU A 91 -14.45 -1.85 7.69
C GLU A 91 -13.28 -2.82 7.73
N ALA A 92 -12.25 -2.53 8.53
CA ALA A 92 -11.11 -3.41 8.68
C ALA A 92 -11.51 -4.78 9.24
N LYS A 93 -12.33 -4.80 10.30
CA LYS A 93 -12.86 -6.05 10.88
C LYS A 93 -13.65 -6.88 9.87
N THR A 94 -14.56 -6.22 9.14
CA THR A 94 -15.39 -6.88 8.13
C THR A 94 -14.57 -7.37 6.94
N SER A 95 -13.44 -6.73 6.67
CA SER A 95 -12.46 -7.14 5.65
C SER A 95 -11.49 -8.23 6.12
N GLY A 96 -11.76 -8.87 7.26
CA GLY A 96 -10.98 -9.99 7.78
C GLY A 96 -9.68 -9.60 8.49
N TRP A 97 -9.52 -8.33 8.87
CA TRP A 97 -8.44 -7.88 9.75
C TRP A 97 -8.83 -8.00 11.22
N ARG A 98 -7.86 -8.34 12.05
CA ARG A 98 -7.98 -8.24 13.50
C ARG A 98 -7.33 -6.94 13.96
N ILE A 99 -7.92 -6.28 14.96
CA ILE A 99 -7.32 -5.08 15.58
C ILE A 99 -5.90 -5.40 16.07
N ASP A 100 -5.70 -6.56 16.70
CA ASP A 100 -4.39 -6.99 17.18
C ASP A 100 -3.34 -7.08 16.06
N ASP A 101 -3.72 -7.58 14.87
CA ASP A 101 -2.80 -7.71 13.72
C ASP A 101 -2.40 -6.32 13.21
N LEU A 102 -3.34 -5.38 13.17
CA LEU A 102 -3.07 -3.98 12.80
C LEU A 102 -2.17 -3.28 13.82
N ALA A 103 -2.36 -3.56 15.11
CA ALA A 103 -1.50 -3.03 16.17
C ALA A 103 -0.07 -3.58 16.07
N VAL A 104 0.08 -4.88 15.78
CA VAL A 104 1.40 -5.50 15.53
C VAL A 104 2.05 -4.88 14.29
N LEU A 105 1.29 -4.66 13.21
CA LEU A 105 1.79 -4.02 12.00
C LEU A 105 2.28 -2.60 12.28
N ALA A 106 1.45 -1.76 12.89
CA ALA A 106 1.81 -0.37 13.21
C ALA A 106 3.06 -0.30 14.09
N ALA A 107 3.13 -1.11 15.15
CA ALA A 107 4.29 -1.17 16.03
C ALA A 107 5.56 -1.64 15.30
N SER A 108 5.43 -2.63 14.41
CA SER A 108 6.53 -3.13 13.59
C SER A 108 7.04 -2.07 12.63
N LEU A 109 6.16 -1.39 11.90
CA LEU A 109 6.52 -0.35 10.95
C LEU A 109 7.20 0.84 11.64
N LEU A 110 6.64 1.33 12.75
CA LEU A 110 7.26 2.41 13.53
C LEU A 110 8.68 2.05 13.98
N TYR A 111 8.85 0.83 14.49
CA TYR A 111 10.14 0.34 14.97
C TYR A 111 11.17 0.19 13.83
N LEU A 112 10.75 -0.34 12.68
CA LEU A 112 11.61 -0.52 11.52
C LEU A 112 11.98 0.83 10.90
N LEU A 113 11.03 1.76 10.76
CA LEU A 113 11.28 3.11 10.25
C LEU A 113 12.28 3.86 11.11
N ALA A 114 12.20 3.73 12.44
CA ALA A 114 13.18 4.29 13.37
C ALA A 114 14.60 3.72 13.20
N ARG A 115 14.77 2.60 12.47
CA ARG A 115 16.06 1.94 12.16
C ARG A 115 16.42 1.96 10.67
N GLY A 116 15.85 2.89 9.90
CA GLY A 116 16.15 3.00 8.47
C GLY A 116 15.44 1.94 7.61
N GLY A 117 14.36 1.34 8.12
CA GLY A 117 13.47 0.45 7.37
C GLY A 117 13.75 -1.05 7.53
N SER A 118 14.73 -1.44 8.36
CA SER A 118 15.08 -2.85 8.60
C SER A 118 15.64 -3.07 10.02
N ALA A 119 15.46 -4.28 10.56
CA ALA A 119 16.07 -4.70 11.83
C ALA A 119 16.16 -6.24 11.92
N PRO A 120 17.03 -6.81 12.79
CA PRO A 120 17.03 -8.24 13.08
C PRO A 120 15.67 -8.71 13.61
N ARG A 121 15.18 -9.87 13.13
CA ARG A 121 13.89 -10.45 13.55
C ARG A 121 13.82 -10.64 15.07
N SER A 122 14.92 -11.08 15.67
CA SER A 122 15.04 -11.29 17.11
C SER A 122 14.83 -9.99 17.91
N GLU A 123 15.36 -8.87 17.41
CA GLU A 123 15.22 -7.55 18.04
C GLU A 123 13.79 -7.04 17.93
N LEU A 124 13.18 -7.11 16.73
CA LEU A 124 11.79 -6.74 16.50
C LEU A 124 10.84 -7.55 17.40
N VAL A 125 11.00 -8.88 17.43
CA VAL A 125 10.19 -9.77 18.27
C VAL A 125 10.40 -9.45 19.76
N GLY A 126 11.62 -9.13 20.18
CA GLY A 126 11.93 -8.74 21.56
C GLY A 126 11.15 -7.51 21.99
N VAL A 127 11.12 -6.46 21.17
CA VAL A 127 10.36 -5.23 21.44
C VAL A 127 8.86 -5.47 21.44
N LEU A 128 8.35 -6.26 20.49
CA LEU A 128 6.92 -6.54 20.39
C LEU A 128 6.41 -7.42 21.55
N LYS A 129 7.22 -8.34 22.06
CA LYS A 129 6.85 -9.19 23.21
C LYS A 129 6.56 -8.40 24.49
N ALA A 130 7.11 -7.19 24.64
CA ALA A 130 6.79 -6.32 25.76
C ALA A 130 5.33 -5.82 25.74
N LYS A 131 4.70 -5.80 24.55
CA LYS A 131 3.34 -5.28 24.34
C LYS A 131 2.32 -6.35 23.95
N PHE A 132 2.77 -7.48 23.39
CA PHE A 132 1.90 -8.51 22.81
C PHE A 132 2.22 -9.91 23.34
N ARG A 133 1.20 -10.77 23.46
CA ARG A 133 1.36 -12.17 23.91
C ARG A 133 2.09 -13.01 22.86
N GLY A 134 3.05 -13.83 23.29
CA GLY A 134 3.99 -14.59 22.43
C GLY A 134 3.38 -15.38 21.25
N PRO A 135 2.46 -16.34 21.48
CA PRO A 135 1.90 -17.15 20.39
C PRO A 135 1.12 -16.33 19.36
N ARG A 136 0.42 -15.27 19.81
CA ARG A 136 -0.33 -14.39 18.93
C ARG A 136 0.57 -13.49 18.10
N LEU A 137 1.65 -12.99 18.71
CA LEU A 137 2.65 -12.19 18.02
C LEU A 137 3.29 -12.97 16.86
N ALA A 138 3.66 -14.22 17.09
CA ALA A 138 4.22 -15.07 16.04
C ALA A 138 3.24 -15.25 14.86
N TYR A 139 1.97 -15.54 15.15
CA TYR A 139 0.93 -15.65 14.13
C TYR A 139 0.73 -14.35 13.33
N ALA A 140 0.67 -13.21 14.02
CA ALA A 140 0.49 -11.91 13.39
C ALA A 140 1.67 -11.57 12.46
N LEU A 141 2.91 -11.74 12.93
CA LEU A 141 4.11 -11.48 12.12
C LEU A 141 4.13 -12.34 10.85
N GLU A 142 3.87 -13.64 10.96
CA GLU A 142 3.89 -14.54 9.80
C GLU A 142 2.78 -14.23 8.81
N ARG A 143 1.61 -13.81 9.31
CA ARG A 143 0.54 -13.30 8.46
C ARG A 143 0.97 -12.03 7.73
N LEU A 144 1.59 -11.07 8.41
CA LEU A 144 2.02 -9.79 7.81
C LEU A 144 3.13 -9.98 6.77
N ILE A 145 4.05 -10.91 7.01
CA ILE A 145 5.08 -11.29 6.04
C ILE A 145 4.45 -11.94 4.82
N ARG A 146 3.59 -12.95 5.02
CA ARG A 146 2.88 -13.62 3.91
C ARG A 146 2.04 -12.65 3.08
N LEU A 147 1.44 -11.67 3.74
CA LEU A 147 0.64 -10.64 3.06
C LEU A 147 1.50 -9.61 2.33
N GLY A 148 2.80 -9.48 2.62
CA GLY A 148 3.72 -8.53 1.98
C GLY A 148 3.81 -7.16 2.66
N TYR A 149 3.26 -7.01 3.86
CA TYR A 149 3.41 -5.78 4.68
C TYR A 149 4.74 -5.74 5.42
N LEU A 150 5.29 -6.90 5.72
CA LEU A 150 6.67 -7.08 6.17
C LEU A 150 7.39 -8.00 5.16
N GLU A 151 8.69 -7.86 5.05
CA GLU A 151 9.53 -8.72 4.21
C GLU A 151 10.65 -9.32 5.06
N GLU A 152 10.99 -10.58 4.81
CA GLU A 152 12.14 -11.23 5.46
C GLU A 152 13.25 -11.47 4.45
N GLU A 153 14.47 -11.13 4.86
CA GLU A 153 15.68 -11.37 4.09
C GLU A 153 16.76 -11.90 5.04
N GLY A 154 16.95 -13.22 5.04
CA GLY A 154 17.79 -13.89 6.03
C GLY A 154 17.24 -13.68 7.45
N GLU A 155 18.06 -13.11 8.33
CA GLU A 155 17.66 -12.81 9.72
C GLU A 155 17.04 -11.41 9.88
N GLN A 156 16.94 -10.64 8.80
CA GLN A 156 16.40 -9.28 8.83
C GLN A 156 14.92 -9.27 8.47
N VAL A 157 14.16 -8.44 9.19
CA VAL A 157 12.81 -8.02 8.80
C VAL A 157 12.90 -6.60 8.25
N LYS A 158 12.17 -6.34 7.17
CA LYS A 158 12.10 -5.07 6.47
C LYS A 158 10.66 -4.59 6.37
N VAL A 159 10.49 -3.28 6.16
CA VAL A 159 9.22 -2.73 5.68
C VAL A 159 8.90 -3.43 4.36
N GLY A 160 7.73 -4.06 4.26
CA GLY A 160 7.34 -4.80 3.07
C GLY A 160 6.79 -3.90 1.97
N TRP A 161 6.80 -4.38 0.73
CA TRP A 161 6.33 -3.63 -0.43
C TRP A 161 4.90 -3.08 -0.26
N ARG A 162 3.96 -3.85 0.28
CA ARG A 162 2.57 -3.36 0.46
C ARG A 162 2.48 -2.22 1.47
N SER A 163 3.32 -2.24 2.50
CA SER A 163 3.37 -1.12 3.45
C SER A 163 3.82 0.18 2.79
N ARG A 164 4.72 0.11 1.79
CA ARG A 164 5.15 1.31 1.05
C ARG A 164 4.06 1.87 0.13
N VAL A 165 3.17 1.00 -0.35
CA VAL A 165 2.15 1.35 -1.35
C VAL A 165 0.80 1.71 -0.73
N GLU A 166 0.35 0.95 0.27
CA GLU A 166 -0.99 1.03 0.86
C GLU A 166 -1.03 1.88 2.14
N ILE A 167 0.10 2.21 2.75
CA ILE A 167 0.17 2.93 4.02
C ILE A 167 0.90 4.25 3.82
N ASP A 168 0.30 5.33 4.31
CA ASP A 168 0.95 6.62 4.44
C ASP A 168 1.96 6.57 5.61
N LEU A 169 3.19 6.15 5.29
CA LEU A 169 4.24 5.93 6.28
C LEU A 169 4.64 7.25 6.97
N ASP A 170 4.58 8.38 6.27
CA ASP A 170 4.90 9.71 6.82
C ASP A 170 3.88 10.15 7.87
N LYS A 171 2.58 9.91 7.61
CA LYS A 171 1.53 10.11 8.62
C LYS A 171 1.70 9.16 9.80
N LEU A 172 2.07 7.91 9.57
CA LEU A 172 2.27 6.92 10.63
C LEU A 172 3.34 7.37 11.64
N VAL A 173 4.48 7.89 11.16
CA VAL A 173 5.56 8.41 12.03
C VAL A 173 5.31 9.82 12.55
N GLY A 174 4.21 10.46 12.15
CA GLY A 174 3.85 11.82 12.57
C GLY A 174 4.68 12.93 11.92
N ILE A 175 5.45 12.62 10.86
CA ILE A 175 6.31 13.62 10.17
C ILE A 175 5.46 14.68 9.46
N SER A 176 4.26 14.32 8.99
CA SER A 176 3.33 15.25 8.34
C SER A 176 2.81 16.38 9.27
N GLY A 177 3.01 16.27 10.59
CA GLY A 177 2.67 17.30 11.58
C GLY A 177 3.80 18.29 11.93
N LEU A 178 5.04 18.01 11.54
CA LEU A 178 6.19 18.88 11.86
C LEU A 178 6.38 20.02 10.84
N GLY A 179 5.85 19.88 9.63
CA GLY A 179 5.93 20.91 8.58
C GLY A 179 4.92 22.06 8.70
N SER A 180 3.88 21.92 9.54
CA SER A 180 2.89 22.99 9.78
C SER A 180 3.23 23.85 11.00
N LEU A 181 4.01 23.34 11.96
CA LEU A 181 4.46 24.08 13.14
C LEU A 181 5.67 25.00 12.86
N ALA A 182 6.36 24.82 11.74
CA ALA A 182 7.52 25.65 11.36
C ALA A 182 7.15 26.91 10.55
N ARG A 183 5.87 27.18 10.27
CA ARG A 183 5.40 28.35 9.50
C ARG A 183 4.54 29.35 10.30
N GLY A 184 4.61 29.30 11.63
CA GLY A 184 4.00 30.30 12.52
C GLY A 184 5.06 31.04 13.32
N GLY A 185 5.90 31.84 12.65
CA GLY A 185 6.70 32.88 13.32
C GLY A 185 5.85 34.15 13.49
N PRO A 186 5.96 34.88 14.62
CA PRO A 186 5.11 36.03 14.88
C PRO A 186 5.51 37.18 13.94
N GLY A 187 4.54 37.64 13.14
CA GLY A 187 4.56 38.95 12.51
C GLY A 187 3.73 39.92 13.33
#